data_AF-A0A7S3GY24-F1
#
_entry.id   AF-A0A7S3GY24-F1
#
_cell.length_a   1.000
_cell.length_b   1.000
_cell.length_c   1.000
_cell.angle_alpha   90.00
_cell.angle_beta   90.00
_cell.angle_gamma   90.00
#
_symmetry.space_group_name_H-M   'P 1'
#
loop_
_entity.id
_entity.type
_entity.pdbx_description
1 polymer ?
#
loop_
_entity_poly.entity_id
_entity_poly.type
_entity_poly.pdbx_seq_one_letter_code
_entity_poly.pdbx_strand_id
1 'polypeptide(L)'
;YRAMYSDILLSGGRRFVVPQVRQDQVEGSVQLAEVGVVLYLDDLKEVSEQTMDQIKYVCSHKVIGRVRIKRVLNPAVFADRSSYLRVEVEDIVDEDLDTDYSAAEKKLIDTIEEVDRLQEEAEPDLKKFRLQMLAGDGGQNATRDGLWSLLSDWSNYVDFRLQIFQQRFQRELQQTVVSYFEKQGNVPRQVSLNDLPPE
;
A
#
# COMPACT_ATOMS: atom_id res chain seq x y z
N TYR A 1 13.62 -12.67 -19.23
CA TYR A 1 14.61 -11.80 -18.55
C TYR A 1 16.07 -12.03 -18.95
N ARG A 2 16.55 -13.26 -19.22
CA ARG A 2 17.95 -13.47 -19.65
C ARG A 2 18.33 -12.65 -20.90
N ALA A 3 17.49 -12.70 -21.94
CA ALA A 3 17.68 -11.91 -23.16
C ALA A 3 17.75 -10.39 -22.88
N MET A 4 16.98 -9.89 -21.91
CA MET A 4 17.01 -8.49 -21.48
C MET A 4 18.33 -8.13 -20.83
N TYR A 5 18.83 -8.96 -19.90
CA TYR A 5 20.13 -8.72 -19.25
C TYR A 5 21.28 -8.77 -20.24
N SER A 6 21.29 -9.73 -21.18
CA SER A 6 22.29 -9.79 -22.25
C SER A 6 22.25 -8.55 -23.14
N ASP A 7 21.07 -8.07 -23.52
CA ASP A 7 20.91 -6.86 -24.33
C ASP A 7 21.32 -5.59 -23.59
N ILE A 8 21.02 -5.50 -22.29
CA ILE A 8 21.46 -4.39 -21.41
C ILE A 8 22.99 -4.33 -21.28
N LEU A 9 23.65 -5.49 -21.24
CA LEU A 9 25.13 -5.57 -21.22
C LEU A 9 25.75 -5.14 -22.55
N LEU A 10 25.13 -5.53 -23.68
CA LEU A 10 25.63 -5.22 -25.03
C LEU A 10 25.38 -3.77 -25.44
N SER A 11 24.21 -3.23 -25.11
CA SER A 11 23.81 -1.85 -25.42
C SER A 11 24.42 -0.82 -24.48
N GLY A 12 24.95 -1.24 -23.33
CA GLY A 12 25.50 -0.36 -22.30
C GLY A 12 24.46 0.46 -21.53
N GLY A 13 23.16 0.32 -21.84
CA GLY A 13 22.09 1.14 -21.28
C GLY A 13 21.85 0.95 -19.79
N ARG A 14 22.26 -0.18 -19.20
CA ARG A 14 22.23 -0.56 -17.76
C ARG A 14 20.97 -0.17 -16.96
N ARG A 15 19.88 0.20 -17.60
CA ARG A 15 18.65 0.73 -16.99
C ARG A 15 17.44 -0.04 -17.52
N PHE A 16 16.51 -0.35 -16.64
CA PHE A 16 15.22 -0.92 -17.01
C PHE A 16 14.14 -0.47 -16.04
N VAL A 17 12.89 -0.51 -16.49
CA VAL A 17 11.74 -0.03 -15.72
C VAL A 17 10.98 -1.21 -15.15
N VAL A 18 10.61 -1.12 -13.88
CA VAL A 18 9.78 -2.09 -13.19
C VAL A 18 8.46 -1.42 -12.79
N PRO A 19 7.37 -1.67 -13.53
CA PRO A 19 6.03 -1.25 -13.11
C PRO A 19 5.44 -2.23 -12.10
N GLN A 20 4.57 -1.73 -11.22
CA GLN A 20 3.69 -2.59 -10.46
C GLN A 20 2.66 -3.22 -11.40
N VAL A 21 2.45 -4.52 -11.25
CA VAL A 21 1.52 -5.28 -12.07
C VAL A 21 0.32 -5.66 -11.23
N ARG A 22 -0.88 -5.24 -11.66
CA ARG A 22 -2.13 -5.73 -11.10
C ARG A 22 -2.64 -6.86 -11.99
N GLN A 23 -2.66 -8.07 -11.44
CA GLN A 23 -3.34 -9.21 -12.05
C GLN A 23 -4.76 -9.22 -11.48
N ASP A 24 -5.75 -8.95 -12.33
CA ASP A 24 -7.14 -9.12 -11.94
C ASP A 24 -7.50 -10.62 -11.97
N GLN A 25 -8.54 -11.02 -11.24
CA GLN A 25 -9.04 -12.41 -11.23
C GLN A 25 -9.63 -12.83 -12.59
N VAL A 26 -9.81 -11.88 -13.52
CA VAL A 26 -10.23 -12.14 -14.90
C VAL A 26 -9.01 -12.54 -15.75
N GLU A 27 -9.02 -13.79 -16.21
CA GLU A 27 -8.00 -14.37 -17.09
C GLU A 27 -7.67 -13.44 -18.27
N GLY A 28 -6.42 -12.99 -18.32
CA GLY A 28 -5.87 -12.24 -19.45
C GLY A 28 -5.87 -10.71 -19.31
N SER A 29 -6.53 -10.14 -18.28
CA SER A 29 -6.48 -8.69 -18.04
C SER A 29 -5.36 -8.33 -17.05
N VAL A 30 -4.16 -8.12 -17.58
CA VAL A 30 -3.04 -7.61 -16.79
C VAL A 30 -2.95 -6.10 -16.98
N GLN A 31 -3.03 -5.37 -15.88
CA GLN A 31 -2.89 -3.92 -15.89
C GLN A 31 -1.52 -3.54 -15.34
N LEU A 32 -0.78 -2.78 -16.14
CA LEU A 32 0.47 -2.16 -15.71
C LEU A 32 0.15 -0.82 -15.05
N ALA A 33 0.83 -0.51 -13.95
CA ALA A 33 0.77 0.80 -13.35
C ALA A 33 1.28 1.88 -14.32
N GLU A 34 0.68 3.06 -14.26
CA GLU A 34 1.09 4.23 -15.05
C GLU A 34 2.51 4.70 -14.68
N VAL A 35 2.92 4.48 -13.42
CA VAL A 35 4.23 4.87 -12.91
C VAL A 35 5.06 3.62 -12.61
N GLY A 36 6.31 3.63 -13.08
CA GLY A 36 7.30 2.57 -12.83
C GLY A 36 8.57 3.12 -12.20
N VAL A 37 9.33 2.23 -11.57
CA VAL A 37 10.63 2.56 -10.95
C VAL A 37 11.75 2.20 -11.91
N VAL A 38 12.72 3.10 -12.09
CA VAL A 38 13.93 2.86 -12.89
C VAL A 38 15.00 2.22 -12.02
N LEU A 39 15.40 1.01 -12.39
CA LEU A 39 16.52 0.30 -11.77
C LEU A 39 17.76 0.40 -12.65
N TYR A 40 18.87 0.74 -12.02
CA TYR A 40 20.21 0.60 -12.57
C TYR A 40 20.78 -0.77 -12.21
N LEU A 41 21.41 -1.44 -13.16
CA LEU A 41 22.25 -2.59 -12.91
C LEU A 41 23.65 -2.12 -12.50
N ASP A 42 23.99 -2.28 -11.22
CA ASP A 42 25.25 -1.82 -10.65
C ASP A 42 26.34 -2.89 -10.82
N ASP A 43 26.07 -4.10 -10.34
CA ASP A 43 26.96 -5.25 -10.44
C ASP A 43 26.20 -6.48 -10.95
N LEU A 44 26.87 -7.25 -11.79
CA LEU A 44 26.38 -8.51 -12.32
C LEU A 44 27.48 -9.56 -12.11
N LYS A 45 27.26 -10.45 -11.14
CA LYS A 45 28.15 -11.59 -10.91
C LYS A 45 27.56 -12.83 -11.55
N GLU A 46 28.32 -13.41 -12.47
CA GLU A 46 28.07 -14.75 -12.98
C GLU A 46 28.71 -15.76 -12.02
N VAL A 47 27.88 -16.50 -11.29
CA VAL A 47 28.35 -17.59 -10.41
C VAL A 47 28.16 -18.90 -11.15
N SER A 48 29.02 -19.14 -12.15
CA SER A 48 29.08 -20.39 -12.92
C SER A 48 29.85 -21.50 -12.20
N GLU A 49 30.70 -21.17 -11.22
CA GLU A 49 31.59 -22.15 -10.58
C GLU A 49 30.96 -22.98 -9.44
N GLN A 50 29.80 -22.59 -8.89
CA GLN A 50 29.23 -23.23 -7.67
C GLN A 50 27.97 -24.09 -7.91
N THR A 51 27.42 -24.13 -9.12
CA THR A 51 26.18 -24.86 -9.40
C THR A 51 26.23 -25.55 -10.75
N MET A 52 26.75 -26.78 -10.76
CA MET A 52 26.57 -27.83 -11.78
C MET A 52 25.87 -27.37 -13.08
N ASP A 53 26.58 -26.62 -13.91
CA ASP A 53 26.20 -26.21 -15.27
C ASP A 53 24.92 -25.34 -15.43
N GLN A 54 24.46 -24.71 -14.35
CA GLN A 54 23.37 -23.72 -14.41
C GLN A 54 23.91 -22.30 -14.22
N ILE A 55 23.91 -21.53 -15.31
CA ILE A 55 24.27 -20.11 -15.29
C ILE A 55 23.28 -19.34 -14.40
N LYS A 56 23.73 -18.98 -13.20
CA LYS A 56 23.00 -18.14 -12.26
C LYS A 56 23.62 -16.74 -12.24
N TYR A 57 22.81 -15.75 -12.58
CA TYR A 57 23.18 -14.35 -12.49
C TYR A 57 22.75 -13.81 -11.12
N VAL A 58 23.68 -13.26 -10.37
CA VAL A 58 23.38 -12.47 -9.17
C VAL A 58 23.54 -11.00 -9.56
N CYS A 59 22.41 -10.31 -9.62
CA CYS A 59 22.35 -8.90 -9.98
C CYS A 59 22.21 -8.05 -8.71
N SER A 60 22.99 -6.97 -8.62
CA SER A 60 22.75 -5.88 -7.67
C SER A 60 22.13 -4.70 -8.43
N HIS A 61 21.01 -4.18 -7.91
CA HIS A 61 20.29 -3.08 -8.53
C HIS A 61 20.20 -1.88 -7.60
N LYS A 62 20.31 -0.69 -8.19
CA LYS A 62 20.08 0.58 -7.49
C LYS A 62 18.88 1.29 -8.11
N VAL A 63 18.00 1.82 -7.28
CA VAL A 63 16.90 2.67 -7.74
C VAL A 63 17.46 4.04 -8.13
N ILE A 64 17.23 4.49 -9.37
CA ILE A 64 17.65 5.82 -9.85
C ILE A 64 16.52 6.84 -9.77
N GLY A 65 15.28 6.42 -10.03
CA GLY A 65 14.16 7.35 -10.09
C GLY A 65 12.86 6.70 -10.55
N ARG A 66 11.89 7.54 -10.89
CA ARG A 66 10.55 7.14 -11.31
C ARG A 66 10.27 7.64 -12.73
N VAL A 67 9.48 6.88 -13.47
CA VAL A 67 9.07 7.22 -14.84
C VAL A 67 7.59 6.99 -15.02
N ARG A 68 6.96 7.82 -15.85
CA ARG A 68 5.60 7.62 -16.33
C ARG A 68 5.63 6.81 -17.62
N ILE A 69 4.94 5.67 -17.65
CA ILE A 69 4.81 4.82 -18.83
C ILE A 69 3.69 5.36 -19.70
N LYS A 70 4.03 5.84 -20.91
CA LYS A 70 3.04 6.34 -21.88
C LYS A 70 2.40 5.21 -22.65
N ARG A 71 3.21 4.30 -23.18
CA ARG A 71 2.72 3.22 -24.04
C ARG A 71 3.68 2.02 -24.07
N VAL A 72 3.12 0.82 -24.18
CA VAL A 72 3.86 -0.41 -24.46
C VAL A 72 4.01 -0.57 -25.98
N LEU A 73 5.24 -0.71 -26.47
CA LEU A 73 5.54 -0.81 -27.91
C LEU A 73 5.33 -2.23 -28.45
N ASN A 74 5.43 -3.26 -27.61
CA ASN A 74 5.34 -4.67 -28.01
C ASN A 74 4.37 -5.47 -27.11
N PRO A 75 3.06 -5.18 -27.13
CA PRO A 75 2.08 -5.85 -26.26
C PRO A 75 1.94 -7.35 -26.54
N ALA A 76 2.17 -7.80 -27.78
CA ALA A 76 2.07 -9.22 -28.17
C ALA A 76 3.08 -10.13 -27.44
N VAL A 77 4.23 -9.58 -27.04
CA VAL A 77 5.28 -10.31 -26.31
C VAL A 77 4.84 -10.68 -24.90
N PHE A 78 3.82 -9.99 -24.36
CA PHE A 78 3.27 -10.32 -23.05
C PHE A 78 2.62 -11.70 -23.01
N ALA A 79 1.90 -12.08 -24.07
CA ALA A 79 1.21 -13.36 -24.16
C ALA A 79 2.18 -14.52 -24.46
N ASP A 80 3.12 -14.29 -25.38
CA ASP A 80 4.07 -15.31 -25.85
C ASP A 80 5.24 -15.53 -24.87
N ARG A 81 5.51 -14.56 -23.97
CA ARG A 81 6.64 -14.56 -23.02
C ARG A 81 8.02 -14.81 -23.68
N SER A 82 8.10 -14.65 -25.01
CA SER A 82 9.31 -14.92 -25.80
C SER A 82 10.41 -13.89 -25.57
N SER A 83 10.05 -12.68 -25.16
CA SER A 83 11.01 -11.59 -24.90
C SER A 83 10.55 -10.65 -23.77
N TYR A 84 11.21 -9.51 -23.61
CA TYR A 84 10.90 -8.46 -22.64
C TYR A 84 10.02 -7.37 -23.27
N LEU A 85 9.27 -6.66 -22.42
CA LEU A 85 8.46 -5.53 -22.85
C LEU A 85 9.32 -4.28 -23.08
N ARG A 86 9.05 -3.57 -24.16
CA ARG A 86 9.61 -2.27 -24.51
C ARG A 86 8.52 -1.24 -24.30
N VAL A 87 8.85 -0.19 -23.58
CA VAL A 87 7.92 0.86 -23.18
C VAL A 87 8.48 2.22 -23.57
N GLU A 88 7.59 3.10 -24.00
CA GLU A 88 7.87 4.52 -24.15
C GLU A 88 7.54 5.21 -22.83
N VAL A 89 8.52 5.90 -22.27
CA VAL A 89 8.46 6.47 -20.93
C VAL A 89 8.80 7.96 -20.95
N GLU A 90 8.28 8.66 -19.96
CA GLU A 90 8.59 10.04 -19.64
C GLU A 90 9.22 10.11 -18.26
N ASP A 91 10.37 10.77 -18.15
CA ASP A 91 11.10 10.89 -16.90
C ASP A 91 10.33 11.79 -15.94
N ILE A 92 10.06 11.28 -14.74
CA ILE A 92 9.58 12.09 -13.63
C ILE A 92 10.83 12.52 -12.89
N VAL A 93 11.20 13.78 -13.08
CA VAL A 93 12.27 14.39 -12.28
C VAL A 93 11.67 14.73 -10.93
N ASP A 94 12.18 14.06 -9.90
CA ASP A 94 11.87 14.43 -8.52
C ASP A 94 12.51 15.80 -8.29
N GLU A 95 11.70 16.85 -8.38
CA GLU A 95 12.09 18.16 -7.89
C GLU A 95 12.04 18.07 -6.37
N ASP A 96 13.22 17.88 -5.76
CA ASP A 96 13.44 18.23 -4.36
C ASP A 96 13.32 19.76 -4.28
N LEU A 97 12.07 20.23 -4.32
CA LEU A 97 11.77 21.60 -3.94
C LEU A 97 12.23 21.66 -2.48
N ASP A 98 13.31 22.39 -2.19
CA ASP A 98 13.75 22.82 -0.84
C ASP A 98 12.68 23.73 -0.18
N THR A 99 11.40 23.46 -0.46
CA THR A 99 10.25 24.09 0.12
C THR A 99 10.11 23.56 1.53
N ASP A 100 10.31 24.47 2.47
CA ASP A 100 10.08 24.19 3.87
C ASP A 100 8.57 23.98 4.12
N TYR A 101 8.19 22.72 4.35
CA TYR A 101 6.82 22.35 4.70
C TYR A 101 6.57 22.34 6.22
N SER A 102 7.54 22.75 7.04
CA SER A 102 7.44 22.71 8.51
C SER A 102 6.21 23.48 9.04
N ALA A 103 5.83 24.59 8.40
CA ALA A 103 4.64 25.36 8.76
C ALA A 103 3.32 24.59 8.47
N ALA A 104 3.28 23.84 7.36
CA ALA A 104 2.13 23.02 6.99
C ALA A 104 2.04 21.77 7.89
N GLU A 105 3.17 21.16 8.22
CA GLU A 105 3.25 20.04 9.17
C GLU A 105 2.77 20.45 10.56
N LYS A 106 3.20 21.60 11.06
CA LYS A 106 2.71 22.13 12.35
C LYS A 106 1.19 22.32 12.33
N LYS A 107 0.65 22.92 11.27
CA LYS A 107 -0.80 23.13 11.14
C LYS A 107 -1.57 21.80 11.09
N LEU A 108 -1.00 20.76 10.46
CA LEU A 108 -1.58 19.43 10.41
C LEU A 108 -1.64 18.82 11.82
N ILE A 109 -0.57 18.91 12.59
CA ILE A 109 -0.52 18.44 13.99
C ILE A 109 -1.57 19.18 14.82
N ASP A 110 -1.62 20.51 14.76
CA ASP A 110 -2.61 21.32 15.49
C ASP A 110 -4.06 20.90 15.16
N THR A 111 -4.32 20.60 13.89
CA THR A 111 -5.65 20.15 13.43
C THR A 111 -6.00 18.76 13.96
N ILE A 112 -5.02 17.85 14.01
CA ILE A 112 -5.21 16.49 14.51
C ILE A 112 -5.47 16.50 16.02
N GLU A 113 -4.77 17.34 16.79
CA GLU A 113 -5.04 17.53 18.22
C GLU A 113 -6.44 18.10 18.47
N GLU A 114 -6.88 19.04 17.63
CA GLU A 114 -8.24 19.57 17.71
C GLU A 114 -9.30 18.49 17.42
N VAL A 115 -9.07 17.63 16.42
CA VAL A 115 -9.95 16.50 16.12
C VAL A 115 -10.02 15.51 17.27
N ASP A 116 -8.88 15.18 17.90
CA ASP A 116 -8.82 14.30 19.07
C ASP A 116 -9.70 14.84 20.21
N ARG A 117 -9.54 16.14 20.52
CA ARG A 117 -10.31 16.82 21.57
C ARG A 117 -11.82 16.83 21.29
N LEU A 118 -12.22 17.17 20.07
CA LEU A 118 -13.64 17.17 19.69
C LEU A 118 -14.25 15.76 19.74
N GLN A 119 -13.46 14.74 19.44
CA GLN A 119 -13.89 13.36 19.52
C GLN A 119 -13.99 12.84 20.95
N GLU A 120 -13.08 13.24 21.84
CA GLU A 120 -13.20 12.95 23.27
C GLU A 120 -14.50 13.52 23.87
N GLU A 121 -14.92 14.70 23.40
CA GLU A 121 -16.18 15.33 23.80
C GLU A 121 -17.40 14.59 23.25
N ALA A 122 -17.37 14.17 21.98
CA ALA A 122 -18.50 13.52 21.32
C ALA A 122 -18.68 12.04 21.67
N GLU A 123 -17.58 11.28 21.80
CA GLU A 123 -17.62 9.82 21.95
C GLU A 123 -16.58 9.31 22.97
N PRO A 124 -16.93 9.25 24.26
CA PRO A 124 -15.98 8.89 25.32
C PRO A 124 -15.48 7.44 25.31
N ASP A 125 -16.04 6.54 24.49
CA ASP A 125 -15.50 5.18 24.34
C ASP A 125 -14.26 5.12 23.43
N LEU A 126 -13.99 6.18 22.63
CA LEU A 126 -12.82 6.28 21.75
C LEU A 126 -11.52 6.66 22.50
N LYS A 127 -11.60 6.93 23.81
CA LYS A 127 -10.50 7.36 24.71
C LYS A 127 -9.23 6.51 24.71
N LYS A 128 -9.24 5.34 24.06
CA LYS A 128 -8.07 4.43 24.00
C LYS A 128 -7.10 4.76 22.87
N PHE A 129 -7.55 5.50 21.85
CA PHE A 129 -6.69 5.88 20.74
C PHE A 129 -6.22 7.31 20.96
N ARG A 130 -5.06 7.48 21.60
CA ARG A 130 -4.46 8.80 21.79
C ARG A 130 -3.63 9.16 20.56
N LEU A 131 -4.12 10.14 19.82
CA LEU A 131 -3.37 10.80 18.74
C LEU A 131 -2.10 11.49 19.29
N GLN A 132 -1.97 11.70 20.60
CA GLN A 132 -0.71 12.14 21.25
C GLN A 132 0.50 11.25 20.99
N MET A 133 0.34 9.97 20.63
CA MET A 133 1.48 9.12 20.22
C MET A 133 2.04 9.48 18.84
N LEU A 134 1.30 10.26 18.04
CA LEU A 134 1.73 10.80 16.74
C LEU A 134 2.80 11.89 16.86
N ALA A 135 2.83 12.56 18.01
CA ALA A 135 3.74 13.67 18.30
C ALA A 135 5.01 13.19 19.03
N GLY A 136 5.40 11.92 18.83
CA GLY A 136 6.64 11.36 19.33
C GLY A 136 7.85 12.10 18.74
N ASP A 137 8.45 12.94 19.57
CA ASP A 137 9.76 13.57 19.46
C ASP A 137 10.77 12.79 18.59
N GLY A 138 11.10 13.32 17.41
CA GLY A 138 12.25 12.85 16.62
C GLY A 138 11.98 12.59 15.15
N GLY A 139 11.97 13.64 14.34
CA GLY A 139 11.97 13.48 12.89
C GLY A 139 11.96 14.79 12.14
N GLN A 140 12.97 15.63 12.34
CA GLN A 140 13.26 16.68 11.35
C GLN A 140 13.43 15.98 9.99
N ASN A 141 12.64 16.43 9.01
CA ASN A 141 12.58 16.05 7.61
C ASN A 141 11.48 15.03 7.21
N ALA A 142 10.72 15.45 6.19
CA ALA A 142 9.80 14.66 5.38
C ALA A 142 10.44 13.43 4.68
N THR A 143 11.73 13.17 4.89
CA THR A 143 12.49 12.15 4.16
C THR A 143 12.77 10.87 4.92
N ARG A 144 12.19 10.59 6.10
CA ARG A 144 12.13 9.15 6.49
C ARG A 144 11.06 8.62 7.43
N ASP A 145 10.49 9.36 8.39
CA ASP A 145 9.56 8.70 9.34
C ASP A 145 8.44 9.60 9.92
N GLY A 146 8.37 10.90 9.60
CA GLY A 146 7.34 11.78 10.19
C GLY A 146 5.95 11.69 9.53
N LEU A 147 5.82 12.24 8.31
CA LEU A 147 4.53 12.34 7.61
C LEU A 147 3.92 10.99 7.25
N TRP A 148 4.75 10.01 6.85
CA TRP A 148 4.25 8.69 6.49
C TRP A 148 3.83 7.89 7.72
N SER A 149 4.51 8.03 8.86
CA SER A 149 4.02 7.48 10.13
C SER A 149 2.68 8.11 10.48
N LEU A 150 2.55 9.44 10.38
CA LEU A 150 1.30 10.14 10.63
C LEU A 150 0.13 9.61 9.77
N LEU A 151 0.37 9.37 8.48
CA LEU A 151 -0.62 8.80 7.57
C LEU A 151 -0.97 7.34 7.92
N SER A 152 0.05 6.53 8.24
CA SER A 152 -0.17 5.15 8.70
C SER A 152 -0.98 5.12 10.00
N ASP A 153 -0.68 6.00 10.93
CA ASP A 153 -1.36 6.08 12.20
C ASP A 153 -2.78 6.64 12.06
N TRP A 154 -3.02 7.57 11.12
CA TRP A 154 -4.37 7.98 10.74
C TRP A 154 -5.17 6.82 10.12
N SER A 155 -4.55 5.99 9.29
CA SER A 155 -5.20 4.78 8.78
C SER A 155 -5.59 3.84 9.92
N ASN A 156 -4.66 3.59 10.84
CA ASN A 156 -4.90 2.77 12.04
C ASN A 156 -6.04 3.34 12.90
N TYR A 157 -6.14 4.66 12.99
CA TYR A 157 -7.23 5.34 13.70
C TYR A 157 -8.60 5.05 13.06
N VAL A 158 -8.71 5.18 11.74
CA VAL A 158 -9.95 4.90 11.01
C VAL A 158 -10.36 3.44 11.17
N ASP A 159 -9.41 2.51 11.10
CA ASP A 159 -9.66 1.08 11.31
C ASP A 159 -10.14 0.80 12.73
N PHE A 160 -9.52 1.44 13.73
CA PHE A 160 -9.95 1.33 15.13
C PHE A 160 -11.38 1.83 15.34
N ARG A 161 -11.75 2.96 14.72
CA ARG A 161 -13.13 3.46 14.75
C ARG A 161 -14.11 2.48 14.13
N LEU A 162 -13.75 1.90 12.99
CA LEU A 162 -14.59 0.91 12.33
C LEU A 162 -14.84 -0.30 13.23
N GLN A 163 -13.81 -0.78 13.94
CA GLN A 163 -13.95 -1.89 14.89
C GLN A 163 -14.89 -1.55 16.05
N ILE A 164 -14.78 -0.35 16.63
CA ILE A 164 -15.67 0.07 17.72
C ILE A 164 -17.11 0.18 17.23
N PHE A 165 -17.32 0.77 16.05
CA PHE A 165 -18.64 0.86 15.44
C PHE A 165 -19.24 -0.53 15.21
N GLN A 166 -18.47 -1.46 14.64
CA GLN A 166 -18.91 -2.85 14.44
C GLN A 166 -19.29 -3.53 15.76
N GLN A 167 -18.49 -3.35 16.81
CA GLN A 167 -18.80 -3.92 18.14
C GLN A 167 -20.07 -3.34 18.74
N ARG A 168 -20.28 -2.01 18.64
CA ARG A 168 -21.51 -1.36 19.11
C ARG A 168 -22.73 -1.88 18.33
N PHE A 169 -22.64 -1.88 17.00
CA PHE A 169 -23.70 -2.37 16.13
C PHE A 169 -24.07 -3.83 16.42
N GLN A 170 -23.08 -4.70 16.63
CA GLN A 170 -23.33 -6.09 16.99
C GLN A 170 -24.03 -6.23 18.35
N ARG A 171 -23.66 -5.43 19.36
CA ARG A 171 -24.35 -5.43 20.67
C ARG A 171 -25.79 -4.94 20.54
N GLU A 172 -26.02 -3.87 19.78
CA GLU A 172 -27.37 -3.33 19.55
C GLU A 172 -28.26 -4.32 18.79
N LEU A 173 -27.71 -4.99 17.78
CA LEU A 173 -28.42 -6.08 17.08
C LEU A 173 -28.76 -7.21 18.03
N GLN A 174 -27.80 -7.68 18.84
CA GLN A 174 -28.06 -8.74 19.83
C GLN A 174 -29.15 -8.33 20.82
N GLN A 175 -29.10 -7.11 21.35
CA GLN A 175 -30.13 -6.58 22.24
C GLN A 175 -31.51 -6.51 21.56
N THR A 176 -31.56 -6.02 20.32
CA THR A 176 -32.81 -5.91 19.56
C THR A 176 -33.41 -7.29 19.30
N VAL A 177 -32.59 -8.25 18.87
CA VAL A 177 -33.03 -9.63 18.60
C VAL A 177 -33.50 -10.32 19.88
N VAL A 178 -32.77 -10.19 20.99
CA VAL A 178 -33.21 -10.69 22.30
C VAL A 178 -34.56 -10.07 22.70
N SER A 179 -34.71 -8.74 22.57
CA SER A 179 -35.97 -8.06 22.89
C SER A 179 -37.15 -8.51 22.02
N TYR A 180 -36.90 -8.90 20.76
CA TYR A 180 -37.91 -9.45 19.87
C TYR A 180 -38.33 -10.87 20.30
N PHE A 181 -37.35 -11.72 20.65
CA PHE A 181 -37.60 -13.08 21.14
C PHE A 181 -38.27 -13.11 22.52
N GLU A 182 -37.94 -12.17 23.40
CA GLU A 182 -38.64 -11.96 24.69
C GLU A 182 -40.11 -11.60 24.48
N LYS A 183 -40.42 -10.74 23.50
CA LYS A 183 -41.81 -10.40 23.12
C LYS A 183 -42.59 -11.58 22.53
N GLN A 184 -41.89 -12.54 21.90
CA GLN A 184 -42.50 -13.76 21.36
C GLN A 184 -42.50 -14.95 22.34
N GLY A 185 -41.95 -14.80 23.54
CA GLY A 185 -42.01 -15.81 24.60
C GLY A 185 -41.04 -16.99 24.44
N ASN A 186 -40.04 -16.89 23.56
CA ASN A 186 -39.07 -17.96 23.32
C ASN A 186 -37.66 -17.38 23.33
N VAL A 187 -36.94 -17.46 24.46
CA VAL A 187 -35.63 -16.82 24.64
C VAL A 187 -34.50 -17.83 24.37
N PRO A 188 -33.75 -17.73 23.26
CA PRO A 188 -32.61 -18.61 23.01
C PRO A 188 -31.43 -18.22 23.91
N ARG A 189 -30.69 -19.21 24.43
CA ARG A 189 -29.49 -19.00 25.27
C ARG A 189 -28.27 -18.49 24.49
N GLN A 190 -28.27 -18.63 23.16
CA GLN A 190 -27.28 -18.09 22.22
C GLN A 190 -28.01 -17.75 20.92
N VAL A 191 -27.81 -16.54 20.39
CA VAL A 191 -28.37 -16.10 19.10
C VAL A 191 -27.22 -16.02 18.10
N SER A 192 -27.18 -16.95 17.14
CA SER A 192 -26.33 -16.80 15.96
C SER A 192 -27.13 -16.07 14.88
N LEU A 193 -26.47 -15.19 14.10
CA LEU A 193 -27.09 -14.49 12.95
C LEU A 193 -27.70 -15.45 11.91
N ASN A 194 -27.26 -16.71 11.90
CA ASN A 194 -27.79 -17.77 11.03
C ASN A 194 -29.11 -18.37 11.52
N ASP A 195 -29.56 -18.08 12.75
CA ASP A 195 -30.83 -18.58 13.31
C ASP A 195 -31.99 -17.62 13.05
N LEU A 196 -31.76 -16.52 12.33
CA LEU A 196 -32.81 -15.63 11.88
C LEU A 196 -33.63 -16.33 10.78
N PRO A 197 -34.97 -16.23 10.80
CA PRO A 197 -35.79 -16.77 9.72
C PRO A 197 -35.38 -16.10 8.40
N PRO A 198 -35.24 -16.85 7.29
CA PRO A 198 -35.13 -16.25 5.98
C PRO A 198 -36.43 -15.47 5.71
N GLU A 199 -36.31 -14.29 5.08
CA GLU A 199 -37.47 -13.59 4.52
C GLU A 199 -38.30 -14.48 3.59
#